data_AF-A0A428J9X7-F1
#
_entry.id   AF-A0A428J9X7-F1
#
_cell.length_a   1.000
_cell.length_b   1.000
_cell.length_c   1.000
_cell.angle_alpha   90.00
_cell.angle_beta   90.00
_cell.angle_gamma   90.00
#
_symmetry.space_group_name_H-M   'P 1'
#
loop_
_entity.id
_entity.type
_entity.pdbx_description
1 polymer ?
#
loop_
_entity_poly.entity_id
_entity_poly.type
_entity_poly.pdbx_seq_one_letter_code
_entity_poly.pdbx_strand_id
1 'polypeptide(L)'
;MVEEKKQLLLKKFEKKRKLTFWYALMLDLMGAASYVVPIYGELIDIIWAPISAVLIKILFKGSKTLTLVEEGIPFTDIVPSGLINWNRYYKKNELKTLEEFLKEHKSKEDIVSNMVS
;
A
#
# COMPACT_ATOMS: atom_id res chain seq x y z
N MET A 1 -5.05 29.21 -10.36
CA MET A 1 -3.76 28.55 -10.66
C MET A 1 -3.17 27.73 -9.49
N VAL A 2 -2.78 28.34 -8.36
CA VAL A 2 -2.18 27.58 -7.23
C VAL A 2 -3.21 26.67 -6.53
N GLU A 3 -4.41 27.19 -6.25
CA GLU A 3 -5.45 26.41 -5.57
C GLU A 3 -5.98 25.24 -6.43
N GLU A 4 -6.08 25.44 -7.75
CA GLU A 4 -6.49 24.37 -8.68
C GLU A 4 -5.48 23.22 -8.73
N LYS A 5 -4.17 23.53 -8.70
CA LYS A 5 -3.12 22.50 -8.63
C LYS A 5 -3.20 21.71 -7.32
N LYS A 6 -3.44 22.39 -6.20
CA LYS A 6 -3.64 21.76 -4.89
C LYS A 6 -4.85 20.81 -4.90
N GLN A 7 -5.98 21.25 -5.46
CA GLN A 7 -7.18 20.42 -5.61
C GLN A 7 -6.93 19.20 -6.51
N LEU A 8 -6.16 19.36 -7.60
CA LEU A 8 -5.77 18.24 -8.46
C LEU A 8 -4.90 17.22 -7.71
N LEU A 9 -3.94 17.68 -6.91
CA LEU A 9 -3.06 16.82 -6.12
C LEU A 9 -3.83 16.06 -5.04
N LEU A 10 -4.77 16.72 -4.37
CA LEU A 10 -5.67 16.06 -3.40
C LEU A 10 -6.51 14.98 -4.09
N LYS A 11 -7.09 15.27 -5.25
CA LYS A 11 -7.86 14.28 -6.02
C LYS A 11 -7.00 13.09 -6.48
N LYS A 12 -5.74 13.34 -6.88
CA LYS A 12 -4.77 12.27 -7.20
C LYS A 12 -4.42 11.44 -5.97
N PHE A 13 -4.25 12.06 -4.82
CA PHE A 13 -3.99 11.38 -3.55
C PHE A 13 -5.16 10.48 -3.16
N GLU A 14 -6.40 10.97 -3.21
CA GLU A 14 -7.57 10.17 -2.89
C GLU A 14 -7.74 8.98 -3.83
N LYS A 15 -7.47 9.18 -5.13
CA LYS A 15 -7.47 8.08 -6.11
C LYS A 15 -6.43 7.03 -5.76
N LYS A 16 -5.21 7.45 -5.40
CA LYS A 16 -4.15 6.54 -4.94
C LYS A 16 -4.58 5.78 -3.68
N ARG A 17 -5.12 6.48 -2.67
CA ARG A 17 -5.64 5.88 -1.42
C ARG A 17 -6.68 4.79 -1.68
N LYS A 18 -7.64 5.05 -2.58
CA LYS A 18 -8.66 4.07 -3.00
C LYS A 18 -8.05 2.88 -3.74
N LEU A 19 -7.10 3.13 -4.64
CA LEU A 19 -6.41 2.07 -5.38
C LEU A 19 -5.66 1.14 -4.41
N THR A 20 -4.92 1.71 -3.47
CA THR A 20 -4.16 0.96 -2.48
C THR A 20 -5.07 0.16 -1.54
N PHE A 21 -6.27 0.66 -1.24
CA PHE A 21 -7.28 -0.08 -0.48
C PHE A 21 -7.73 -1.34 -1.22
N TRP A 22 -8.06 -1.21 -2.51
CA TRP A 22 -8.45 -2.35 -3.33
C TRP A 22 -7.35 -3.39 -3.45
N TYR A 23 -6.09 -2.97 -3.64
CA TYR A 23 -4.96 -3.90 -3.65
C TYR A 23 -4.79 -4.63 -2.31
N ALA A 24 -4.88 -3.90 -1.19
CA ALA A 24 -4.81 -4.51 0.14
C ALA A 24 -5.92 -5.55 0.35
N LEU A 25 -7.15 -5.23 -0.05
CA LEU A 25 -8.29 -6.13 0.03
C LEU A 25 -8.12 -7.38 -0.85
N MET A 26 -7.60 -7.23 -2.07
CA MET A 26 -7.34 -8.37 -2.95
C MET A 26 -6.24 -9.26 -2.42
N LEU A 27 -5.17 -8.70 -1.84
CA LEU A 27 -4.11 -9.47 -1.22
C LEU A 27 -4.64 -10.31 -0.04
N ASP A 28 -5.45 -9.69 0.83
CA ASP A 28 -6.07 -10.40 1.97
C ASP A 28 -7.05 -11.49 1.52
N LEU A 29 -7.85 -11.24 0.48
CA LEU A 29 -8.77 -12.24 -0.06
C LEU A 29 -8.05 -13.39 -0.76
N MET A 30 -6.93 -13.13 -1.43
CA MET A 30 -6.12 -14.16 -2.07
C MET A 30 -5.40 -15.03 -1.04
N GLY A 31 -4.83 -14.43 0.01
CA GLY A 31 -4.26 -15.18 1.14
C GLY A 31 -5.32 -16.00 1.87
N ALA A 32 -6.50 -15.44 2.13
CA ALA A 32 -7.60 -16.17 2.75
C ALA A 32 -8.15 -17.33 1.88
N ALA A 33 -8.11 -17.18 0.54
CA ALA A 33 -8.55 -18.22 -0.39
C ALA A 33 -7.60 -19.44 -0.41
N SER A 34 -6.31 -19.26 -0.10
CA SER A 34 -5.33 -20.35 0.03
C SER A 34 -5.76 -21.38 1.09
N TYR A 35 -6.45 -20.96 2.16
CA TYR A 35 -6.93 -21.86 3.23
C TYR A 35 -8.06 -22.80 2.82
N VAL A 36 -8.77 -22.52 1.71
CA VAL A 36 -9.86 -23.38 1.23
C VAL A 36 -9.33 -24.69 0.64
N VAL A 37 -8.06 -24.71 0.21
CA VAL A 37 -7.39 -25.91 -0.33
C VAL A 37 -6.07 -26.14 0.42
N PRO A 38 -6.10 -26.72 1.64
CA PRO A 38 -4.99 -26.69 2.59
C PRO A 38 -3.65 -27.24 2.08
N ILE A 39 -3.66 -28.19 1.14
CA ILE A 39 -2.42 -28.79 0.59
C ILE A 39 -1.82 -27.93 -0.53
N TYR A 40 -2.65 -27.24 -1.33
CA TYR A 40 -2.17 -26.38 -2.42
C TYR A 40 -1.97 -24.93 -1.96
N GLY A 41 -2.70 -24.51 -0.92
CA GLY A 41 -2.61 -23.19 -0.31
C GLY A 41 -1.23 -22.89 0.25
N GLU A 42 -0.65 -23.81 1.02
CA GLU A 42 0.69 -23.63 1.60
C GLU A 42 1.79 -23.45 0.53
N LEU A 43 1.68 -24.15 -0.61
CA LEU A 43 2.62 -23.99 -1.74
C LEU A 43 2.44 -22.65 -2.47
N ILE A 44 1.20 -22.17 -2.58
CA ILE A 44 0.88 -20.88 -3.18
C ILE A 44 1.36 -19.77 -2.25
N ASP A 45 1.18 -19.90 -0.94
CA ASP A 45 1.59 -18.90 0.05
C ASP A 45 3.11 -18.71 0.11
N ILE A 46 3.92 -19.76 -0.10
CA ILE A 46 5.39 -19.63 -0.21
C ILE A 46 5.82 -18.68 -1.33
N ILE A 47 5.07 -18.65 -2.45
CA ILE A 47 5.36 -17.78 -3.59
C ILE A 47 4.64 -16.43 -3.42
N TRP A 48 3.41 -16.46 -2.89
CA TRP A 48 2.54 -15.29 -2.81
C TRP A 48 2.95 -14.33 -1.68
N ALA A 49 3.39 -14.84 -0.53
CA ALA A 49 3.90 -14.04 0.59
C ALA A 49 5.04 -13.07 0.20
N PRO A 50 6.15 -13.51 -0.44
CA PRO A 50 7.21 -12.58 -0.85
C PRO A 50 6.75 -11.58 -1.92
N ILE A 51 5.84 -11.97 -2.83
CA ILE A 51 5.26 -11.07 -3.83
C ILE A 51 4.39 -10.00 -3.14
N SER A 52 3.51 -10.42 -2.24
CA SER A 52 2.65 -9.56 -1.43
C SER A 52 3.49 -8.57 -0.61
N ALA A 53 4.54 -9.04 0.06
CA ALA A 53 5.45 -8.22 0.84
C ALA A 53 6.14 -7.14 -0.01
N VAL A 54 6.57 -7.48 -1.24
CA VAL A 54 7.16 -6.52 -2.18
C VAL A 54 6.11 -5.50 -2.65
N LEU A 55 4.90 -5.94 -2.99
CA LEU A 55 3.82 -5.07 -3.42
C LEU A 55 3.43 -4.07 -2.32
N ILE A 56 3.26 -4.53 -1.08
CA ILE A 56 2.95 -3.68 0.07
C ILE A 56 4.08 -2.68 0.33
N LYS A 57 5.34 -3.08 0.20
CA LYS A 57 6.50 -2.18 0.35
C LYS A 57 6.53 -1.09 -0.73
N ILE A 58 6.11 -1.40 -1.96
CA ILE A 58 5.99 -0.43 -3.07
C ILE A 58 4.80 0.50 -2.85
N LEU A 59 3.65 -0.06 -2.46
CA LEU A 59 2.40 0.67 -2.23
C LEU A 59 2.49 1.63 -1.04
N PHE A 60 3.15 1.19 0.02
CA PHE A 60 3.36 1.90 1.27
C PHE A 60 4.86 2.04 1.51
N LYS A 61 5.53 2.91 0.73
CA LYS A 61 6.95 3.27 0.93
C LYS A 61 7.23 3.55 2.41
N GLY A 62 7.80 2.58 3.14
CA GLY A 62 8.15 2.72 4.56
C GLY A 62 7.23 2.03 5.57
N SER A 63 6.18 1.29 5.15
CA SER A 63 5.53 0.35 6.07
C SER A 63 6.54 -0.74 6.44
N LYS A 64 7.00 -0.76 7.70
CA LYS A 64 7.82 -1.86 8.22
C LYS A 64 7.03 -3.14 8.00
N THR A 65 7.67 -4.09 7.30
CA THR A 65 7.22 -5.42 6.89
C THR A 65 6.71 -6.25 8.06
N LEU A 66 5.55 -5.89 8.60
CA LEU A 66 4.81 -6.72 9.55
C LEU A 66 4.21 -7.95 8.85
N THR A 67 3.95 -7.87 7.55
CA THR A 67 3.42 -8.97 6.73
C THR A 67 4.36 -10.18 6.67
N LEU A 68 5.67 -10.01 6.50
CA LEU A 68 6.62 -11.15 6.47
C LEU A 68 6.74 -11.89 7.81
N VAL A 69 6.44 -11.23 8.93
CA VAL A 69 6.52 -11.82 10.27
C VAL A 69 5.20 -12.49 10.65
N GLU A 70 4.06 -11.95 10.19
CA GLU A 70 2.73 -12.54 10.40
C GLU A 70 2.47 -13.75 9.47
N GLU A 71 2.90 -13.70 8.20
CA GLU A 71 2.79 -14.80 7.22
C GLU A 71 3.75 -15.97 7.51
N GLY A 72 4.73 -15.77 8.41
CA GLY A 72 5.69 -16.81 8.82
C GLY A 72 5.18 -17.75 9.91
N ILE A 73 4.03 -17.44 10.52
CA ILE A 73 3.42 -18.23 11.60
C ILE A 73 2.15 -18.89 11.05
N PRO A 74 2.17 -20.21 10.76
CA PRO A 74 0.95 -20.91 10.40
C PRO A 74 -0.07 -20.75 11.55
N PHE A 75 -1.35 -20.53 11.21
CA PHE A 75 -2.49 -20.20 12.09
C PHE A 75 -2.74 -18.71 12.44
N THR A 76 -1.86 -17.75 12.10
CA THR A 76 -2.16 -16.30 12.28
C THR A 76 -2.74 -15.60 11.05
N ASP A 77 -2.68 -16.23 9.87
CA ASP A 77 -3.08 -15.70 8.56
C ASP A 77 -4.59 -15.49 8.31
N ILE A 78 -5.44 -15.67 9.33
CA ILE A 78 -6.87 -15.35 9.23
C ILE A 78 -7.10 -13.82 9.33
N VAL A 79 -6.08 -13.07 9.78
CA VAL A 79 -6.19 -11.63 10.00
C VAL A 79 -5.90 -10.87 8.70
N PRO A 80 -6.77 -9.95 8.25
CA PRO A 80 -6.55 -9.16 7.04
C PRO A 80 -5.46 -8.10 7.25
N SER A 81 -4.20 -8.53 7.19
CA SER A 81 -3.00 -7.73 7.47
C SER A 81 -2.78 -6.62 6.44
N GLY A 82 -3.20 -6.83 5.19
CA GLY A 82 -3.23 -5.80 4.14
C GLY A 82 -4.14 -4.64 4.54
N LEU A 83 -5.36 -4.94 4.99
CA LEU A 83 -6.35 -3.95 5.43
C LEU A 83 -5.90 -3.20 6.69
N ILE A 84 -5.28 -3.91 7.65
CA ILE A 84 -4.71 -3.30 8.87
C ILE A 84 -3.58 -2.33 8.51
N ASN A 85 -2.69 -2.72 7.60
CA ASN A 85 -1.61 -1.85 7.14
C ASN A 85 -2.16 -0.61 6.42
N TRP A 86 -3.17 -0.77 5.57
CA TRP A 86 -3.84 0.36 4.93
C TRP A 86 -4.46 1.31 5.95
N ASN A 87 -5.21 0.78 6.91
CA ASN A 87 -5.84 1.58 7.97
C ASN A 87 -4.79 2.29 8.83
N ARG A 88 -3.69 1.63 9.20
CA ARG A 88 -2.62 2.25 9.98
C ARG A 88 -1.91 3.36 9.20
N TYR A 89 -1.65 3.16 7.91
CA TYR A 89 -0.93 4.11 7.08
C TYR A 89 -1.77 5.34 6.74
N TYR A 90 -3.03 5.14 6.37
CA TYR A 90 -3.91 6.23 5.95
C TYR A 90 -4.72 6.86 7.07
N LYS A 91 -5.16 6.12 8.09
CA LYS A 91 -6.04 6.67 9.14
C LYS A 91 -5.26 7.23 10.32
N LYS A 92 -4.15 6.60 10.72
CA LYS A 92 -3.34 7.04 11.88
C LYS A 92 -2.34 8.15 11.52
N ASN A 93 -1.83 8.13 10.28
CA ASN A 93 -0.80 9.05 9.81
C ASN A 93 -1.24 9.83 8.56
N GLU A 94 -2.54 10.10 8.40
CA GLU A 94 -3.10 10.70 7.17
C GLU A 94 -2.37 11.98 6.74
N LEU A 95 -2.21 12.91 7.69
CA LEU A 95 -1.57 14.21 7.45
C LEU A 95 -0.12 14.06 7.04
N LYS A 96 0.62 13.17 7.71
CA LYS A 96 2.03 12.91 7.37
C LYS A 96 2.17 12.28 5.98
N THR A 97 1.29 11.33 5.66
CA THR A 97 1.24 10.67 4.35
C THR A 97 0.86 11.67 3.23
N LEU A 98 -0.05 12.60 3.52
CA LEU A 98 -0.42 13.70 2.63
C LEU A 98 0.74 14.68 2.43
N GLU A 99 1.41 15.10 3.50
CA GLU A 99 2.56 16.01 3.46
C GLU A 99 3.72 15.42 2.65
N GLU A 100 4.06 14.15 2.88
CA GLU A 100 5.09 13.44 2.11
C GLU A 100 4.71 13.35 0.62
N PHE A 101 3.45 13.03 0.31
CA PHE A 101 2.95 13.00 -1.06
C PHE A 101 3.03 14.36 -1.75
N LEU A 102 2.60 15.42 -1.06
CA LEU A 102 2.65 16.79 -1.57
C LEU A 102 4.09 17.26 -1.78
N LYS A 103 5.00 16.95 -0.84
CA LYS A 103 6.43 17.28 -0.95
C LYS A 103 7.08 16.58 -2.14
N GLU A 104 6.80 15.30 -2.35
CA GLU A 104 7.32 14.53 -3.49
C GLU A 104 6.85 15.10 -4.83
N HIS A 105 5.58 15.49 -4.94
CA HIS A 105 5.03 16.02 -6.20
C HIS A 105 5.44 17.46 -6.46
N LYS A 106 5.48 18.31 -5.43
CA LYS A 106 5.98 19.69 -5.57
C LYS A 106 7.44 19.71 -6.01
N SER A 107 8.30 18.88 -5.39
CA SER A 107 9.71 18.76 -5.77
C SER A 107 9.89 18.28 -7.23
N LYS A 108 9.08 17.34 -7.71
CA LYS A 108 9.14 16.89 -9.12
C LYS A 108 8.69 17.99 -10.09
N GLU A 109 7.64 18.73 -9.74
CA GLU A 109 7.18 19.87 -10.55
C GLU A 109 8.24 20.97 -10.63
N ASP A 110 8.91 21.27 -9.51
CA ASP A 110 10.00 22.26 -9.46
C ASP A 110 11.20 21.83 -10.32
N ILE A 111 11.61 20.55 -10.25
CA ILE A 111 12.71 20.00 -11.07
C ILE A 111 12.38 20.08 -12.56
N VAL A 112 11.18 19.72 -12.97
CA VAL A 112 10.77 19.76 -14.38
C VAL A 112 10.71 21.20 -14.88
N SER A 113 10.19 22.13 -14.07
CA SER A 113 10.15 23.56 -14.42
C SER A 113 11.55 24.13 -14.65
N ASN A 114 12.53 23.78 -13.80
CA ASN A 114 13.91 24.23 -13.91
C ASN A 114 14.69 23.61 -15.09
N MET A 115 14.23 22.48 -15.64
CA MET A 115 14.84 21.84 -16.80
C MET A 115 14.35 22.40 -18.15
N VAL A 116 13.16 23.00 -18.15
CA VAL A 116 12.48 23.51 -19.36
C VAL A 116 12.58 25.04 -19.47
N SER A 117 13.17 25.71 -18.48
CA SER A 117 13.48 27.15 -18.47
C SER A 117 14.93 27.43 -18.85
#